data_AF-A0A6L7XRG1-F1
#
_entry.id   AF-A0A6L7XRG1-F1
#
_cell.length_a   1.000
_cell.length_b   1.000
_cell.length_c   1.000
_cell.angle_alpha   90.00
_cell.angle_beta   90.00
_cell.angle_gamma   90.00
#
_symmetry.space_group_name_H-M   'P 1'
#
loop_
_entity.id
_entity.type
_entity.pdbx_description
1 polymer ?
#
loop_
_entity_poly.entity_id
_entity_poly.type
_entity_poly.pdbx_seq_one_letter_code
_entity_poly.pdbx_strand_id
1 'polypeptide(L)'
;MARRHADIRLPANRRVCVWGPPTQYAATALWAKATHDQFEDVDGLIWTSRRCDPDAAMLFFGGRTTEADLQAVSVRDGADASFLRDVREAGERAGVVITD
;
A
#
# COMPACT_ATOMS: atom_id res chain seq x y z
N MET A 1 21.31 -11.65 9.34
CA MET A 1 21.97 -10.74 8.37
C MET A 1 20.90 -9.77 7.90
N ALA A 2 20.95 -8.50 8.32
CA ALA A 2 19.87 -7.54 8.07
C ALA A 2 19.87 -7.12 6.59
N ARG A 3 18.81 -7.46 5.85
CA ARG A 3 18.59 -6.96 4.49
C ARG A 3 18.29 -5.46 4.58
N ARG A 4 18.96 -4.65 3.76
CA ARG A 4 18.60 -3.23 3.63
C ARG A 4 17.36 -3.18 2.74
N HIS A 5 16.22 -2.78 3.30
CA HIS A 5 15.04 -2.48 2.49
C HIS A 5 15.34 -1.20 1.70
N ALA A 6 15.45 -1.32 0.39
CA ALA A 6 15.56 -0.17 -0.49
C ALA A 6 14.16 0.39 -0.73
N ASP A 7 13.91 1.60 -0.25
CA ASP A 7 12.72 2.36 -0.62
C ASP A 7 12.86 2.85 -2.08
N ILE A 8 12.31 2.08 -3.03
CA ILE A 8 12.16 2.59 -4.39
C ILE A 8 11.03 3.61 -4.40
N ARG A 9 11.42 4.88 -4.29
CA ARG A 9 10.58 6.00 -4.72
C ARG A 9 10.73 6.14 -6.23
N LEU A 10 9.70 5.76 -6.98
CA LEU A 10 9.71 5.75 -8.45
C LEU A 10 10.27 7.08 -9.00
N PRO A 11 11.41 7.07 -9.72
CA PRO A 11 12.00 8.26 -10.32
C PRO A 11 11.33 8.52 -11.67
N ALA A 12 10.06 8.94 -11.65
CA ALA A 12 9.36 9.40 -12.83
C ALA A 12 8.50 10.60 -12.44
N ASN A 13 8.66 11.69 -13.19
CA ASN A 13 8.01 12.99 -13.03
C ASN A 13 6.66 12.89 -12.27
N ARG A 14 6.60 13.38 -11.01
CA ARG A 14 5.46 13.25 -10.06
C ARG A 14 4.08 13.55 -10.68
N ARG A 15 4.08 14.32 -11.78
CA ARG A 15 2.93 14.74 -12.59
C ARG A 15 2.21 13.62 -13.34
N VAL A 16 2.87 12.54 -13.77
CA VAL A 16 2.22 11.50 -14.62
C VAL A 16 1.60 10.38 -13.76
N CYS A 17 2.25 9.99 -12.66
CA CYS A 17 1.82 8.84 -11.86
C CYS A 17 0.75 9.18 -10.82
N VAL A 18 0.81 10.38 -10.24
CA VAL A 18 -0.12 10.78 -9.17
C VAL A 18 -1.36 11.46 -9.72
N TRP A 19 -1.34 12.03 -10.94
CA TRP A 19 -2.40 12.94 -11.40
C TRP A 19 -3.29 12.40 -12.52
N GLY A 20 -3.07 11.17 -12.97
CA GLY A 20 -3.86 10.52 -14.02
C GLY A 20 -5.29 10.17 -13.58
N PRO A 21 -6.27 10.13 -14.51
CA PRO A 21 -7.60 9.58 -14.24
C PRO A 21 -7.53 8.08 -13.88
N PRO A 22 -8.58 7.51 -13.23
CA PRO A 22 -8.63 6.09 -12.87
C PRO A 22 -8.37 5.11 -14.02
N THR A 23 -8.66 5.52 -15.25
CA THR A 23 -8.36 4.75 -16.48
C THR A 23 -6.86 4.48 -16.67
N GLN A 24 -5.98 5.20 -15.98
CA GLN A 24 -4.52 5.03 -16.03
C GLN A 24 -3.98 4.12 -14.91
N TYR A 25 -4.82 3.57 -14.03
CA TYR A 25 -4.35 2.63 -12.99
C TYR A 25 -3.74 1.36 -13.57
N ALA A 26 -4.15 0.93 -14.77
CA ALA A 26 -3.51 -0.18 -15.47
C ALA A 26 -2.01 0.10 -15.75
N ALA A 27 -1.66 1.35 -16.09
CA ALA A 27 -0.26 1.73 -16.27
C ALA A 27 0.51 1.73 -14.93
N THR A 28 -0.17 2.04 -13.82
CA THR A 28 0.44 1.94 -12.47
C THR A 28 0.80 0.49 -12.14
N ALA A 29 -0.07 -0.47 -12.50
CA ALA A 29 0.22 -1.89 -12.33
C ALA A 29 1.40 -2.37 -13.21
N LEU A 30 1.51 -1.85 -14.45
CA LEU A 30 2.64 -2.17 -15.33
C LEU A 30 3.97 -1.64 -14.77
N TRP A 31 4.00 -0.47 -14.14
CA TRP A 31 5.19 0.01 -13.45
C TRP A 31 5.54 -0.86 -12.26
N ALA A 32 4.55 -1.24 -11.45
CA ALA A 32 4.80 -2.13 -10.32
C ALA A 32 5.41 -3.47 -10.77
N LYS A 33 4.88 -4.04 -11.86
CA LYS A 33 5.46 -5.23 -12.49
C LYS A 33 6.88 -5.00 -13.00
N ALA A 34 7.14 -3.90 -13.69
CA ALA A 34 8.47 -3.58 -14.20
C ALA A 34 9.49 -3.42 -13.05
N THR A 35 9.10 -2.76 -11.95
CA THR A 35 9.94 -2.63 -10.76
C THR A 35 10.19 -3.97 -10.10
N HIS A 36 9.15 -4.80 -9.94
CA HIS A 36 9.33 -6.17 -9.45
C HIS A 36 10.34 -6.93 -10.31
N ASP A 37 10.18 -6.94 -11.63
CA ASP A 37 11.03 -7.74 -12.51
C ASP A 37 12.48 -7.20 -12.61
N GLN A 38 12.70 -5.90 -12.46
CA GLN A 38 14.03 -5.28 -12.56
C GLN A 38 14.85 -5.33 -11.27
N PHE A 39 14.20 -5.27 -10.11
CA PHE A 39 14.87 -5.17 -8.81
C PHE A 39 14.52 -6.36 -7.96
N GLU A 40 15.40 -7.36 -7.86
CA GLU A 40 15.16 -8.61 -7.11
C GLU A 40 15.14 -8.41 -5.59
N ASP A 41 15.75 -7.34 -5.10
CA ASP A 41 16.00 -7.05 -3.69
C ASP A 41 14.95 -6.16 -3.03
N VAL A 42 13.87 -5.84 -3.74
CA VAL A 42 12.82 -4.93 -3.28
C VAL A 42 11.52 -5.66 -2.99
N ASP A 43 11.00 -5.50 -1.78
CA ASP A 43 9.82 -6.24 -1.32
C ASP A 43 8.49 -5.59 -1.74
N GLY A 44 8.53 -4.35 -2.23
CA GLY A 44 7.31 -3.59 -2.52
C GLY A 44 7.54 -2.17 -3.03
N LEU A 45 6.49 -1.34 -2.92
CA LEU A 45 6.44 0.03 -3.42
C LEU A 45 5.74 0.94 -2.42
N ILE A 46 6.19 2.18 -2.35
CA ILE A 46 5.44 3.27 -1.72
C ILE A 46 4.68 4.01 -2.83
N TRP A 47 3.36 4.03 -2.75
CA TRP A 47 2.49 4.59 -3.76
C TRP A 47 1.57 5.66 -3.18
N THR A 48 1.37 6.77 -3.90
CA THR A 48 0.43 7.84 -3.52
C THR A 48 -0.62 7.97 -4.60
N SER A 49 -1.90 7.98 -4.20
CA SER A 49 -3.01 8.23 -5.12
C SER A 49 -3.25 9.73 -5.31
N ARG A 50 -3.84 10.13 -6.45
CA ARG A 50 -4.26 11.53 -6.68
C ARG A 50 -5.16 12.09 -5.59
N ARG A 51 -6.10 11.25 -5.14
CA ARG A 51 -7.17 11.66 -4.22
C ARG A 51 -6.67 11.79 -2.79
N CYS A 52 -5.55 11.14 -2.48
CA CYS A 52 -5.00 11.05 -1.14
C CYS A 52 -3.59 11.65 -1.06
N ASP A 53 -3.09 12.44 -2.03
CA ASP A 53 -1.81 13.14 -1.84
C ASP A 53 -1.97 14.15 -0.69
N PRO A 54 -1.07 14.16 0.32
CA PRO A 54 0.26 13.55 0.34
C PRO A 54 0.38 12.15 0.97
N ASP A 55 -0.71 11.51 1.37
CA ASP A 55 -0.73 10.18 2.00
C ASP A 55 -0.17 9.10 1.08
N ALA A 56 0.55 8.17 1.68
CA ALA A 56 1.21 7.07 0.98
C ALA A 56 0.64 5.72 1.44
N ALA A 57 0.46 4.83 0.48
CA ALA A 57 0.16 3.42 0.69
C ALA A 57 1.41 2.58 0.45
N MET A 58 1.63 1.59 1.31
CA MET A 58 2.63 0.55 1.07
C MET A 58 1.99 -0.61 0.32
N LEU A 59 2.61 -1.04 -0.77
CA LEU A 59 2.20 -2.19 -1.57
C LEU A 59 3.31 -3.23 -1.52
N PHE A 60 3.01 -4.46 -1.11
CA PHE A 60 3.98 -5.54 -1.03
C PHE A 60 3.83 -6.51 -2.21
N PHE A 61 4.94 -7.02 -2.74
CA PHE A 61 4.92 -8.04 -3.77
C PHE A 61 4.69 -9.41 -3.14
N GLY A 62 3.57 -10.06 -3.43
CA GLY A 62 3.17 -11.33 -2.79
C GLY A 62 4.11 -12.51 -3.01
N GLY A 63 5.01 -12.46 -4.01
CA GLY A 63 6.07 -13.45 -4.19
C GLY A 63 7.32 -13.22 -3.31
N ARG A 64 7.41 -12.07 -2.64
CA ARG A 64 8.57 -11.64 -1.84
C ARG A 64 8.22 -11.39 -0.38
N THR A 65 7.00 -10.97 -0.10
CA THR A 65 6.49 -10.76 1.25
C THR A 65 5.46 -11.82 1.58
N THR A 66 5.65 -12.47 2.71
CA THR A 66 4.76 -13.48 3.29
C THR A 66 4.13 -12.97 4.56
N GLU A 67 3.12 -13.67 5.08
CA GLU A 67 2.52 -13.35 6.38
C GLU A 67 3.55 -13.41 7.52
N ALA A 68 4.58 -14.25 7.41
CA ALA A 68 5.64 -14.34 8.42
C ALA A 68 6.53 -13.08 8.48
N ASP A 69 6.53 -12.28 7.42
CA ASP A 69 7.26 -11.00 7.36
C ASP A 69 6.45 -9.86 8.02
N LEU A 70 5.18 -10.09 8.33
CA LEU A 70 4.27 -9.11 8.94
C LEU A 70 3.83 -9.56 10.32
N GLN A 71 4.09 -8.75 11.33
CA GLN A 71 3.58 -8.99 12.67
C GLN A 71 2.26 -8.23 12.88
N ALA A 72 1.15 -8.95 12.92
CA ALA A 72 -0.12 -8.37 13.34
C ALA A 72 -0.04 -7.97 14.83
N VAL A 73 -0.19 -6.67 15.11
CA VAL A 73 -0.23 -6.15 16.49
C VAL A 73 -1.58 -6.45 17.15
N SER A 74 -2.65 -6.50 16.35
CA SER A 74 -4.00 -6.83 16.79
C SER A 74 -4.78 -7.48 15.65
N VAL A 75 -5.58 -8.50 15.97
CA VAL A 75 -6.50 -9.17 15.04
C VAL A 75 -7.89 -9.14 15.66
N ARG A 76 -8.91 -8.82 14.85
CA ARG A 76 -10.31 -8.85 15.28
C ARG A 76 -11.14 -9.60 14.25
N ASP A 77 -11.83 -10.64 14.69
CA ASP A 77 -12.78 -11.39 13.86
C ASP A 77 -14.11 -10.62 13.74
N GLY A 78 -14.64 -10.55 12.52
CA GLY A 78 -15.82 -9.75 12.19
C GLY A 78 -17.17 -10.45 12.34
N ALA A 79 -17.34 -11.27 13.36
CA ALA A 79 -18.54 -12.11 13.51
C ALA A 79 -19.72 -11.42 14.23
N ASP A 80 -19.49 -10.28 14.87
CA ASP A 80 -20.50 -9.61 15.70
C ASP A 80 -20.87 -8.21 15.20
N ALA A 81 -21.98 -7.68 15.71
CA ALA A 81 -22.51 -6.36 15.35
C ALA A 81 -21.61 -5.19 15.79
N SER A 82 -20.62 -5.42 16.66
CA SER A 82 -19.66 -4.40 17.08
C SER A 82 -18.47 -4.25 16.12
N PHE A 83 -18.23 -5.23 15.24
CA PHE A 83 -17.09 -5.21 14.33
C PHE A 83 -16.97 -3.93 13.49
N LEU A 84 -18.07 -3.43 12.93
CA LEU A 84 -18.04 -2.20 12.13
C LEU A 84 -17.66 -0.97 12.96
N ARG A 85 -17.97 -0.98 14.26
CA ARG A 85 -17.54 0.06 15.19
C ARG A 85 -16.04 -0.04 15.44
N ASP A 86 -15.53 -1.24 15.70
CA ASP A 86 -14.09 -1.48 15.89
C ASP A 86 -13.28 -1.07 14.64
N VAL A 87 -13.81 -1.35 13.44
CA VAL A 87 -13.21 -0.94 12.17
C VAL A 87 -13.21 0.60 12.04
N ARG A 88 -14.31 1.27 12.41
CA ARG A 88 -14.37 2.74 12.42
C ARG A 88 -13.36 3.34 13.40
N GLU A 89 -13.32 2.85 14.64
CA GLU A 89 -12.36 3.31 15.65
C GLU A 89 -10.90 3.05 15.22
N ALA A 90 -10.64 1.92 14.55
CA ALA A 90 -9.32 1.65 13.97
C ALA A 90 -8.98 2.63 12.84
N GLY A 91 -9.95 2.94 11.97
CA GLY A 91 -9.81 3.98 10.95
C GLY A 91 -9.47 5.33 11.57
N GLU A 92 -10.24 5.77 12.58
CA GLU A 92 -10.01 7.05 13.27
C GLU A 92 -8.61 7.14 13.89
N ARG A 93 -8.14 6.07 14.55
CA ARG A 93 -6.76 6.00 15.08
C ARG A 93 -5.70 6.10 13.98
N ALA A 94 -6.01 5.64 12.77
CA ALA A 94 -5.14 5.72 11.60
C ALA A 94 -5.32 7.03 10.80
N GLY A 95 -6.20 7.95 11.24
CA GLY A 95 -6.53 9.17 10.50
C GLY A 95 -7.41 8.96 9.26
N VAL A 96 -8.05 7.79 9.14
CA VAL A 96 -8.92 7.40 8.03
C VAL A 96 -10.38 7.48 8.46
N VAL A 97 -11.16 8.32 7.77
CA VAL A 97 -12.61 8.39 7.98
C VAL A 97 -13.31 7.36 7.10
N ILE A 98 -13.93 6.37 7.72
CA ILE A 98 -14.77 5.37 7.04
C ILE A 98 -16.22 5.87 7.06
N THR A 99 -16.76 6.19 5.89
CA THR A 99 -18.17 6.57 5.74
C THR A 99 -19.00 5.36 5.31
N ASP A 100 -20.29 5.43 5.60
CA ASP A 100 -21.34 4.52 5.13
C ASP A 100 -21.58 4.60 3.61
#